data_AF-A0A7R9N8T0-F1
#
_entry.id   AF-A0A7R9N8T0-F1
#
_cell.length_a   1.000
_cell.length_b   1.000
_cell.length_c   1.000
_cell.angle_alpha   90.00
_cell.angle_beta   90.00
_cell.angle_gamma   90.00
#
_symmetry.space_group_name_H-M   'P 1'
#
loop_
_entity.id
_entity.type
_entity.pdbx_description
1 polymer ?
#
loop_
_entity_poly.entity_id
_entity_poly.type
_entity_poly.pdbx_seq_one_letter_code
_entity_poly.pdbx_strand_id
1 'polypeptide(L)' 'MVSVVRIKEVKGNVVLRKEDFESLIGEMESLMETIEILSDKDLMEQIRESEKDIREGNTFVIKSEEDLNNLFLA' A
#
# COMPACT_ATOMS: atom_id res chain seq x y z
N MET A 1 11.76 -28.28 -9.37
CA MET A 1 11.10 -28.05 -10.67
C MET A 1 10.97 -26.54 -10.83
N VAL A 2 11.62 -25.92 -11.82
CA VAL A 2 11.60 -24.45 -11.98
C VAL A 2 10.34 -24.06 -12.74
N SER A 3 9.49 -23.23 -12.14
CA SER A 3 8.28 -22.70 -12.77
C SER A 3 8.60 -21.41 -13.51
N VAL A 4 8.23 -21.32 -14.78
CA VAL A 4 8.53 -20.17 -15.65
C VAL A 4 7.25 -19.67 -16.31
N VAL A 5 7.17 -18.36 -16.49
CA VAL A 5 6.09 -17.67 -17.21
C VAL A 5 6.65 -17.20 -18.55
N ARG A 6 5.95 -17.50 -19.64
CA ARG A 6 6.33 -17.08 -21.00
C ARG A 6 5.40 -15.97 -21.45
N ILE A 7 5.97 -14.79 -21.70
CA ILE A 7 5.26 -13.60 -22.17
C ILE A 7 5.59 -13.40 -23.65
N LYS A 8 4.54 -13.20 -24.46
CA LYS A 8 4.68 -13.01 -25.90
C LYS A 8 4.84 -11.52 -26.20
N GLU A 9 6.01 -11.14 -26.67
CA GLU A 9 6.29 -9.77 -27.10
C GLU A 9 6.10 -9.61 -28.62
N VAL A 10 5.98 -8.35 -29.06
CA VAL A 10 5.79 -8.00 -30.48
C VAL A 10 6.94 -8.49 -31.37
N LYS A 11 8.15 -8.70 -30.82
CA LYS A 11 9.34 -9.20 -31.53
C LYS A 11 10.04 -10.39 -30.87
N GLY A 12 9.36 -11.17 -30.02
CA GLY A 12 10.01 -12.31 -29.38
C GLY A 12 9.23 -12.97 -28.25
N ASN A 13 9.91 -13.84 -27.52
CA ASN A 13 9.39 -14.42 -26.27
C ASN A 13 10.30 -14.01 -25.13
N VAL A 14 9.71 -13.47 -24.07
CA VAL A 14 10.40 -13.24 -22.80
C VAL A 14 10.04 -14.40 -21.89
N VAL A 15 11.05 -15.01 -21.28
CA VAL A 15 10.87 -16.08 -20.29
C VAL A 15 11.37 -15.55 -18.96
N LEU A 16 10.47 -15.48 -17.99
CA LEU A 16 10.77 -15.08 -16.62
C LEU A 16 10.54 -16.27 -15.70
N ARG A 17 11.29 -16.33 -14.60
CA ARG A 17 10.88 -17.23 -13.50
C ARG A 17 9.55 -16.70 -12.96
N LYS A 18 8.69 -17.63 -12.57
CA LYS A 18 7.38 -17.28 -12.03
C LYS A 18 7.49 -16.34 -10.82
N GLU A 19 8.44 -16.61 -9.93
CA GLU A 19 8.71 -15.79 -8.74
C GLU A 19 9.07 -14.33 -9.08
N ASP A 20 9.92 -14.13 -10.10
CA ASP A 20 10.33 -12.78 -10.52
C ASP A 20 9.14 -12.01 -11.12
N PHE A 21 8.26 -12.72 -11.85
CA PHE A 21 7.08 -12.11 -12.45
C PHE A 21 6.03 -11.73 -11.40
N GLU A 22 5.79 -12.59 -10.41
CA GLU A 22 4.89 -12.29 -9.28
C GLU A 22 5.43 -11.13 -8.43
N SER A 23 6.75 -11.08 -8.20
CA SER A 23 7.38 -9.94 -7.51
C SER A 23 7.20 -8.63 -8.28
N LEU A 24 7.37 -8.65 -9.61
CA LEU A 24 7.16 -7.47 -10.46
C LEU A 24 5.73 -6.96 -10.40
N ILE A 25 4.73 -7.87 -10.38
CA ILE A 25 3.33 -7.47 -10.22
C ILE A 25 3.14 -6.75 -8.89
N GLY A 26 3.68 -7.28 -7.79
CA GLY A 26 3.58 -6.63 -6.49
C GLY A 26 4.22 -5.24 -6.44
N GLU A 27 5.38 -5.05 -7.10
CA GLU A 27 6.00 -3.73 -7.23
C GLU A 27 5.14 -2.76 -8.03
N MET A 28 4.52 -3.23 -9.12
CA MET A 28 3.61 -2.41 -9.93
C MET A 28 2.35 -2.00 -9.16
N GLU A 29 1.77 -2.91 -8.39
CA GLU A 29 0.61 -2.63 -7.53
C GLU A 29 0.94 -1.57 -6.47
N SER A 30 2.08 -1.72 -5.78
CA SER A 30 2.54 -0.74 -4.79
C SER A 30 2.80 0.64 -5.40
N LEU A 31 3.36 0.68 -6.61
CA LEU A 31 3.56 1.93 -7.34
C LEU A 31 2.22 2.59 -7.72
N MET A 32 1.26 1.80 -8.20
CA MET A 32 -0.09 2.30 -8.52
C MET A 32 -0.78 2.88 -7.29
N GLU A 33 -0.77 2.15 -6.16
CA GLU A 33 -1.33 2.62 -4.89
C GLU A 33 -0.68 3.93 -4.45
N THR A 34 0.65 4.04 -4.56
CA THR A 34 1.37 5.27 -4.23
C THR A 34 0.89 6.44 -5.11
N ILE A 35 0.69 6.22 -6.41
CA ILE A 35 0.20 7.25 -7.31
C ILE A 35 -1.25 7.64 -6.96
N GLU A 36 -2.10 6.68 -6.62
CA GLU A 36 -3.47 6.93 -6.19
C GLU A 36 -3.50 7.83 -4.95
N ILE A 37 -2.70 7.50 -3.92
CA ILE A 37 -2.55 8.32 -2.71
C ILE A 37 -2.09 9.75 -3.07
N LEU A 38 -1.04 9.88 -3.89
CA LEU A 38 -0.48 11.18 -4.27
C LEU A 38 -1.44 12.02 -5.11
N SER A 39 -2.36 11.38 -5.84
CA SER A 39 -3.34 12.06 -6.68
C SER A 39 -4.51 12.66 -5.88
N ASP A 40 -4.76 12.13 -4.68
CA ASP A 40 -5.81 12.60 -3.78
C ASP A 40 -5.25 13.67 -2.81
N LYS A 41 -5.70 14.91 -3.00
CA LYS A 41 -5.24 16.05 -2.20
C LYS A 41 -5.73 15.97 -0.75
N ASP A 42 -6.95 15.52 -0.53
CA ASP A 42 -7.57 15.49 0.79
C ASP A 42 -6.89 14.40 1.63
N LEU A 43 -6.63 13.24 1.01
CA LEU A 43 -5.86 12.17 1.65
C LEU A 43 -4.43 12.62 1.98
N MET A 44 -3.76 13.33 1.07
CA MET A 44 -2.42 13.87 1.33
C MET A 44 -2.41 14.91 2.46
N GLU A 45 -3.47 15.68 2.64
CA GLU A 45 -3.63 16.60 3.78
C GLU A 45 -3.81 15.82 5.08
N GLN A 46 -4.70 14.82 5.10
CA GLN A 46 -4.91 13.93 6.25
C GLN A 46 -3.63 13.21 6.68
N ILE A 47 -2.82 12.73 5.73
CA ILE A 47 -1.52 12.10 6.02
C ILE A 47 -0.59 13.09 6.73
N ARG A 48 -0.50 14.34 6.24
CA ARG A 48 0.35 15.37 6.86
C ARG A 48 -0.11 15.75 8.27
N GLU A 49 -1.42 15.85 8.49
CA GLU A 49 -1.99 16.10 9.82
C GLU A 49 -1.70 14.94 10.77
N SER A 50 -1.89 13.69 10.31
CA SER A 50 -1.55 12.49 11.07
C SER A 50 -0.07 12.42 11.43
N GLU A 51 0.85 12.75 10.51
CA GLU A 51 2.29 12.83 10.79
C GLU A 51 2.62 13.90 11.85
N LYS A 52 1.89 15.01 11.87
CA LYS A 52 2.04 16.05 12.87
C LYS A 52 1.54 15.55 14.23
N ASP A 53 0.36 14.93 14.27
CA ASP A 53 -0.22 14.40 15.51
C ASP A 53 0.65 13.33 16.15
N ILE A 54 1.20 12.40 15.36
CA ILE A 54 2.15 11.39 15.85
C ILE A 54 3.39 12.04 16.47
N ARG A 55 3.94 13.07 15.83
CA ARG A 55 5.14 13.77 16.28
C ARG A 55 4.91 14.58 17.55
N GLU A 56 3.73 15.18 17.67
CA GLU A 56 3.32 15.96 18.84
C GLU A 56 2.84 15.08 20.00
N GLY A 57 2.64 13.78 19.75
CA GLY A 57 2.14 12.83 20.74
C GLY A 57 0.62 12.86 20.91
N ASN A 58 -0.11 13.50 19.98
CA ASN A 58 -1.58 13.54 19.90
C ASN A 58 -2.12 12.18 19.41
N THR A 59 -1.68 11.10 20.06
CA THR A 59 -2.05 9.72 19.72
C THR A 59 -2.89 9.12 20.83
N PHE A 60 -3.91 8.36 20.45
CA PHE A 60 -4.73 7.62 21.40
C PHE A 60 -4.41 6.12 21.28
N VAL A 61 -4.08 5.49 22.42
CA VAL A 61 -3.79 4.06 22.48
C VAL A 61 -5.01 3.34 23.05
N ILE A 62 -5.61 2.48 22.23
CA ILE A 62 -6.72 1.62 22.63
C ILE A 62 -6.17 0.52 23.54
N LYS A 63 -6.64 0.43 24.80
CA LYS A 63 -6.21 -0.59 25.77
C LYS A 63 -7.33 -1.54 26.19
N SER A 64 -8.57 -1.21 25.86
CA SER A 64 -9.76 -1.96 26.24
C SER A 64 -10.82 -1.96 25.14
N GLU A 65 -11.79 -2.87 25.26
CA GLU A 65 -12.97 -2.87 24.39
C GLU A 65 -13.83 -1.60 24.57
N GLU A 66 -13.83 -1.02 25.78
CA GLU A 66 -14.51 0.25 26.06
C GLU A 66 -13.87 1.41 25.29
N ASP A 67 -12.53 1.47 25.25
CA ASP A 67 -11.80 2.46 24.45
C ASP A 67 -12.15 2.34 22.96
N LEU A 68 -12.30 1.10 22.46
CA LEU A 68 -12.69 0.84 21.07
C LEU A 68 -14.12 1.31 20.78
N ASN A 69 -15.06 1.00 21.68
CA ASN A 69 -16.46 1.40 21.54
C ASN A 69 -16.62 2.92 21.54
N ASN A 70 -15.80 3.64 22.30
CA ASN A 70 -15.84 5.09 22.41
C ASN A 70 -15.28 5.83 21.18
N LEU A 71 -14.57 5.15 20.25
CA LEU A 71 -14.04 5.78 19.03
C LEU A 71 -15.11 6.18 18.01
N PHE A 72 -16.28 5.54 18.05
CA PHE A 72 -17.35 5.71 17.05
C PHE A 72 -18.58 6.45 17.59
N LEU A 73 -18.51 6.97 18.82
CA LEU A 73 -19.63 7.60 19.54
C LEU A 73 -19.56 9.14 19.55
N ALA A 74 -18.74 9.75 18.68
CA ALA A 74 -18.63 11.20 18.51
C ALA A 74 -19.77 11.79 17.65
#